data_AF-C3NG31-F1
#
_entry.id   AF-C3NG31-F1
#
_cell.length_a   1.000
_cell.length_b   1.000
_cell.length_c   1.000
_cell.angle_alpha   90.00
_cell.angle_beta   90.00
_cell.angle_gamma   90.00
#
_symmetry.space_group_name_H-M   'P 1'
#
loop_
_entity.id
_entity.type
_entity.pdbx_description
1 polymer ?
#
loop_
_entity_poly.entity_id
_entity_poly.type
_entity_poly.pdbx_seq_one_letter_code
_entity_poly.pdbx_strand_id
1 'polypeptide(L)'
;MDIFEKAKKLKSLGDEYENFLNSLLNDLFKLIPDCLALNLDDSLLPIYAVSGLKTKGLLAFPYKCRGRVGYVVIGEDGILYFEDTEGNVIELK
;
A
#
# COMPACT_ATOMS: atom_id res chain seq x y z
N MET A 1 -18.01 12.98 24.22
CA MET A 1 -18.68 12.08 23.26
C MET A 1 -19.01 10.77 23.97
N ASP A 2 -20.27 10.34 23.87
CA ASP A 2 -20.71 9.01 24.33
C ASP A 2 -20.27 7.89 23.37
N ILE A 3 -20.64 6.64 23.69
CA ILE A 3 -20.29 5.45 22.90
C ILE A 3 -20.92 5.45 21.49
N PHE A 4 -22.13 5.97 21.34
CA PHE A 4 -22.82 6.03 20.05
C PHE A 4 -22.14 7.03 19.12
N GLU A 5 -21.77 8.20 19.63
CA GLU A 5 -21.06 9.22 18.87
C GLU A 5 -19.64 8.78 18.49
N LYS A 6 -18.96 8.03 19.37
CA LYS A 6 -17.67 7.39 19.03
C LYS A 6 -17.83 6.36 17.91
N ALA A 7 -18.85 5.51 17.97
CA ALA A 7 -19.11 4.50 16.96
C ALA A 7 -19.46 5.13 15.59
N LYS A 8 -20.30 6.18 15.57
CA LYS A 8 -20.59 6.95 14.35
C LYS A 8 -19.33 7.54 13.73
N LYS A 9 -18.48 8.15 14.56
CA LYS A 9 -17.21 8.72 14.09
C LYS A 9 -16.29 7.65 13.51
N LEU A 10 -16.15 6.50 14.18
CA LEU A 10 -15.34 5.40 13.68
C LEU A 10 -15.87 4.87 12.34
N LYS A 11 -17.19 4.70 12.20
CA LYS A 11 -17.79 4.28 10.93
C LYS A 11 -17.46 5.27 9.81
N SER A 12 -17.69 6.56 10.03
CA SER A 12 -17.42 7.60 9.02
C SER A 12 -15.96 7.64 8.60
N LEU A 13 -15.03 7.47 9.55
CA LEU A 13 -13.60 7.41 9.26
C LEU A 13 -13.23 6.15 8.47
N GLY A 14 -13.86 5.02 8.78
CA GLY A 14 -13.71 3.78 8.02
C GLY A 14 -14.18 3.93 6.57
N ASP A 15 -15.37 4.49 6.38
CA ASP A 15 -15.94 4.74 5.05
C ASP A 15 -15.04 5.70 4.24
N GLU A 16 -14.53 6.76 4.86
CA GLU A 16 -13.60 7.72 4.23
C GLU A 16 -12.25 7.05 3.86
N TYR A 17 -11.71 6.26 4.79
CA TYR A 17 -10.48 5.50 4.58
C TYR A 17 -10.61 4.52 3.41
N GLU A 18 -11.69 3.74 3.33
CA GLU A 18 -11.91 2.77 2.26
C GLU A 18 -12.03 3.45 0.90
N ASN A 19 -12.78 4.55 0.82
CA ASN A 19 -12.92 5.32 -0.41
C ASN A 19 -11.58 5.90 -0.87
N PHE A 20 -10.80 6.45 0.06
CA PHE A 20 -9.49 7.03 -0.25
C PHE A 20 -8.48 5.95 -0.68
N LEU A 21 -8.44 4.82 0.03
CA LEU A 21 -7.60 3.67 -0.31
C LEU A 21 -7.93 3.14 -1.71
N ASN A 22 -9.21 2.97 -2.03
CA ASN A 22 -9.64 2.52 -3.35
C ASN A 22 -9.20 3.49 -4.46
N SER A 23 -9.33 4.80 -4.25
CA SER A 23 -8.85 5.80 -5.20
C SER A 23 -7.33 5.68 -5.41
N LEU A 24 -6.56 5.57 -4.33
CA LEU A 24 -5.11 5.45 -4.38
C LEU A 24 -4.65 4.18 -5.13
N LEU A 25 -5.27 3.03 -4.85
CA LEU A 25 -4.96 1.77 -5.53
C LEU A 25 -5.26 1.83 -7.03
N ASN A 26 -6.35 2.49 -7.41
CA ASN A 26 -6.68 2.73 -8.83
C ASN A 26 -5.64 3.61 -9.52
N ASP A 27 -5.11 4.62 -8.84
CA ASP A 27 -4.06 5.48 -9.40
C ASP A 27 -2.72 4.74 -9.51
N LEU A 28 -2.38 3.90 -8.52
CA LEU A 28 -1.22 3.01 -8.61
C LEU A 28 -1.33 2.07 -9.81
N PHE A 29 -2.48 1.42 -10.02
CA PHE A 29 -2.67 0.51 -11.16
C PHE A 29 -2.40 1.17 -12.52
N LYS A 30 -2.71 2.46 -12.67
CA LYS A 30 -2.40 3.23 -13.90
C LYS A 30 -0.90 3.51 -14.06
N LEU A 31 -0.17 3.67 -12.95
CA LEU A 31 1.25 4.01 -12.95
C LEU A 31 2.15 2.77 -13.13
N ILE A 32 1.72 1.63 -12.62
CA ILE A 32 2.49 0.37 -12.63
C ILE A 32 1.67 -0.78 -13.25
N PRO A 33 1.26 -0.67 -14.52
CA PRO A 33 0.36 -1.64 -15.16
C PRO A 33 0.97 -3.05 -15.30
N ASP A 34 2.30 -3.16 -15.25
CA ASP A 34 3.04 -4.42 -15.33
C ASP A 34 3.14 -5.17 -13.98
N CYS A 35 2.56 -4.60 -12.93
CA CYS A 35 2.53 -5.15 -11.59
C CYS A 35 1.13 -5.62 -11.21
N LEU A 36 1.03 -6.81 -10.64
CA LEU A 36 -0.23 -7.39 -10.19
C LEU A 36 -0.38 -7.21 -8.68
N ALA A 37 -1.46 -6.55 -8.25
CA ALA A 37 -1.77 -6.45 -6.83
C ALA A 37 -2.03 -7.84 -6.24
N LEU A 38 -1.47 -8.11 -5.06
CA LEU A 38 -1.71 -9.35 -4.33
C LEU A 38 -2.78 -9.11 -3.27
N ASN A 39 -3.65 -10.11 -3.04
CA ASN A 39 -4.68 -9.97 -2.01
C ASN A 39 -4.03 -9.86 -0.63
N LEU A 40 -4.66 -9.08 0.25
CA LEU A 40 -4.24 -8.90 1.63
C LEU A 40 -4.18 -10.23 2.41
N ASP A 41 -5.06 -11.19 2.08
CA ASP A 41 -5.08 -12.52 2.70
C ASP A 41 -3.84 -13.36 2.34
N ASP A 42 -3.19 -13.06 1.20
CA ASP A 42 -1.93 -13.68 0.76
C ASP A 42 -0.71 -12.92 1.30
N SER A 43 -0.91 -11.76 1.93
CA SER A 43 0.14 -10.91 2.47
C SER A 43 0.24 -11.10 3.99
N LEU A 44 1.38 -11.65 4.45
CA LEU A 44 1.66 -11.80 5.88
C LEU A 44 1.75 -10.45 6.63
N LEU A 45 1.76 -9.32 5.91
CA LEU A 45 1.86 -7.98 6.48
C LEU A 45 0.80 -7.06 5.85
N PRO A 46 0.13 -6.22 6.67
CA PRO A 46 -0.84 -5.27 6.17
C PRO A 46 -0.15 -4.25 5.25
N ILE A 47 -0.96 -3.53 4.47
CA ILE A 47 -0.61 -2.18 4.01
C ILE A 47 0.00 -1.45 5.23
N TYR A 48 0.97 -0.55 5.05
CA TYR A 48 1.65 0.20 6.15
C TYR A 48 2.91 -0.42 6.76
N ALA A 49 3.40 -1.60 6.35
CA ALA A 49 4.62 -2.18 6.92
C ALA A 49 5.94 -1.55 6.40
N VAL A 50 5.97 -0.23 6.14
CA VAL A 50 7.17 0.50 5.67
C VAL A 50 8.33 0.43 6.68
N SER A 51 8.04 0.20 7.96
CA SER A 51 9.06 0.00 9.00
C SER A 51 9.87 -1.30 8.82
N GLY A 52 9.35 -2.27 8.07
CA GLY A 52 10.04 -3.53 7.77
C GLY A 52 10.82 -3.51 6.46
N LEU A 53 10.74 -2.40 5.71
CA LEU A 53 11.39 -2.24 4.41
C LEU A 53 12.67 -1.42 4.55
N LYS A 54 13.63 -1.65 3.65
CA LYS A 54 14.82 -0.79 3.53
C LYS A 54 14.45 0.56 2.95
N THR A 55 13.46 0.58 2.06
CA THR A 55 12.95 1.80 1.41
C THR A 55 12.08 2.57 2.41
N LYS A 56 12.43 3.82 2.66
CA LYS A 56 11.55 4.73 3.40
C LYS A 56 10.36 5.09 2.53
N GLY A 57 9.17 4.72 2.98
CA GLY A 57 7.94 4.99 2.26
C GLY A 57 6.85 5.54 3.16
N LEU A 58 5.91 6.25 2.55
CA LEU A 58 4.63 6.60 3.15
C LEU A 58 3.76 5.36 3.30
N LEU A 59 3.71 4.52 2.25
CA LEU A 59 2.88 3.32 2.16
C LEU A 59 3.59 2.24 1.37
N ALA A 60 3.28 0.99 1.69
CA ALA A 60 3.75 -0.19 0.99
C ALA A 60 2.59 -1.15 0.76
N PHE A 61 2.49 -1.66 -0.47
CA PHE A 61 1.41 -2.54 -0.91
C PHE A 61 1.97 -3.82 -1.50
N PRO A 62 1.40 -5.00 -1.19
CA PRO A 62 1.88 -6.27 -1.71
C PRO A 62 1.57 -6.39 -3.20
N TYR A 63 2.60 -6.60 -4.01
CA TYR A 63 2.50 -6.70 -5.46
C TYR A 63 3.43 -7.78 -6.00
N LYS A 64 3.10 -8.27 -7.20
CA LYS A 64 3.98 -9.07 -8.03
C LYS A 64 4.38 -8.26 -9.26
N CYS A 65 5.63 -7.82 -9.31
CA CYS A 65 6.19 -7.09 -10.43
C CYS A 65 7.24 -7.95 -11.14
N ARG A 66 7.19 -8.06 -12.48
CA ARG A 66 8.20 -8.79 -13.29
C ARG A 66 8.50 -10.22 -12.78
N GLY A 67 7.47 -10.92 -12.30
CA GLY A 67 7.58 -12.28 -11.78
C GLY A 67 8.05 -12.40 -10.33
N ARG A 68 8.47 -11.31 -9.68
CA ARG A 68 8.90 -11.28 -8.27
C ARG A 68 7.79 -10.78 -7.37
N VAL A 69 7.67 -11.38 -6.19
CA VAL A 69 6.77 -10.93 -5.13
C VAL A 69 7.51 -9.95 -4.24
N GLY A 70 6.82 -8.90 -3.82
CA GLY A 70 7.39 -7.85 -2.99
C GLY A 70 6.37 -6.77 -2.69
N TYR A 71 6.86 -5.56 -2.51
CA TYR A 71 6.08 -4.40 -2.13
C TYR A 71 6.30 -3.26 -3.12
N VAL A 72 5.21 -2.69 -3.61
CA VAL A 72 5.23 -1.36 -4.23
C VAL A 72 5.20 -0.35 -3.09
N VAL A 73 6.22 0.51 -3.03
CA VAL A 73 6.43 1.49 -1.98
C VAL A 73 6.26 2.89 -2.57
N ILE A 74 5.41 3.71 -1.94
CA ILE A 74 5.29 5.13 -2.24
C ILE A 74 6.33 5.86 -1.39
N GLY A 75 7.42 6.34 -2.01
CA GLY A 75 8.50 7.05 -1.34
C GLY A 75 8.08 8.41 -0.78
N GLU A 76 8.75 8.86 0.29
CA GLU A 76 8.54 10.20 0.85
C GLU A 76 9.00 11.32 -0.10
N ASP A 77 9.85 10.97 -1.07
CA ASP A 77 10.33 11.83 -2.15
C ASP A 77 9.38 11.90 -3.36
N GLY A 78 8.26 11.18 -3.32
CA GLY A 78 7.28 11.12 -4.40
C GLY A 78 7.63 10.13 -5.51
N ILE A 79 8.67 9.31 -5.33
CA ILE A 79 9.09 8.26 -6.28
C ILE A 79 8.40 6.94 -5.91
N LEU A 80 8.08 6.11 -6.90
CA LEU A 80 7.57 4.76 -6.69
C LEU A 80 8.69 3.73 -6.76
N TYR A 81 8.78 2.91 -5.73
CA TYR A 81 9.74 1.81 -5.66
C TYR A 81 9.05 0.45 -5.66
N PHE A 82 9.77 -0.57 -6.10
CA PHE A 82 9.47 -1.96 -5.82
C PHE A 82 10.60 -2.55 -4.97
N GLU A 83 10.26 -3.06 -3.80
CA GLU A 83 11.17 -3.80 -2.93
C GLU A 83 10.75 -5.27 -2.88
N ASP A 84 11.60 -6.18 -3.38
CA ASP A 84 11.31 -7.62 -3.31
C ASP A 84 11.57 -8.21 -1.91
N THR A 85 11.17 -9.45 -1.68
CA THR A 85 11.34 -10.12 -0.36
C THR A 85 12.80 -10.35 0.04
N GLU A 86 13.75 -10.19 -0.88
CA GLU A 86 15.20 -10.24 -0.60
C GLU A 86 15.74 -8.84 -0.25
N GLY A 87 14.88 -7.81 -0.32
CA GLY A 87 15.21 -6.42 -0.06
C GLY A 87 16.01 -5.77 -1.18
N ASN A 88 15.86 -6.24 -2.42
CA ASN A 88 16.34 -5.54 -3.61
C ASN A 88 15.32 -4.46 -4.00
N VAL A 89 15.81 -3.25 -4.27
CA VAL A 89 14.96 -2.09 -4.57
C VAL A 89 15.13 -1.69 -6.04
N ILE A 90 14.00 -1.44 -6.72
CA ILE A 90 13.95 -0.98 -8.10
C ILE A 90 13.05 0.26 -8.16
N GLU A 91 13.53 1.34 -8.78
CA GLU A 91 12.71 2.49 -9.10
C GLU A 91 11.76 2.16 -10.25
N LEU A 92 10.47 2.40 -10.04
CA LEU A 92 9.42 2.20 -11.05
C LEU A 92 9.13 3.48 -11.80
N LYS A 93 9.14 4.63 -11.10
CA LYS A 93 8.84 5.96 -11.64
C LYS A 93 9.24 7.07 -10.70
#